data_AF-A0A9D4F8F2-F1
#
_entry.id   AF-A0A9D4F8F2-F1
#
_cell.length_a   1.000
_cell.length_b   1.000
_cell.length_c   1.000
_cell.angle_alpha   90.00
_cell.angle_beta   90.00
_cell.angle_gamma   90.00
#
_symmetry.space_group_name_H-M   'P 1'
#
loop_
_entity.id
_entity.type
_entity.pdbx_description
1 polymer ?
#
loop_
_entity_poly.entity_id
_entity_poly.type
_entity_poly.pdbx_seq_one_letter_code
_entity_poly.pdbx_strand_id
1 'polypeptide(L)'
;MFLRVAFKLNTVVNTHNKDENMVEEIMHLNPCRWKVFQCLLIDGENTGPDALRRAESFVITNAEFDEFLRRHKDVECLVPESNEKMQNSYLILDEYMRFLDCTKGAKEPSRSVLDVGVENGLNFSGFDEKMFFKRGGKYVWSKADMQLDW
;
A
#
# COMPACT_ATOMS: atom_id res chain seq x y z
N MET A 1 15.04 -4.74 28.62
CA MET A 1 13.85 -3.96 28.19
C MET A 1 13.37 -4.57 26.89
N PHE A 2 12.29 -5.36 26.91
CA PHE A 2 11.73 -5.92 25.69
C PHE A 2 10.98 -4.80 24.94
N LEU A 3 11.36 -4.55 23.69
CA LEU A 3 10.64 -3.60 22.84
C LEU A 3 9.32 -4.24 22.43
N ARG A 4 8.20 -3.76 23.00
CA ARG A 4 6.86 -4.07 22.48
C ARG A 4 6.70 -3.31 21.15
N VAL A 5 6.59 -4.06 20.05
CA VAL A 5 6.46 -3.55 18.68
C VAL A 5 5.23 -4.18 18.06
N ALA A 6 4.39 -3.37 17.44
CA ALA A 6 3.21 -3.85 16.72
C ALA A 6 3.63 -4.58 15.44
N PHE A 7 3.12 -5.80 15.25
CA PHE A 7 3.39 -6.60 14.06
C PHE A 7 2.35 -6.33 12.97
N LYS A 8 2.81 -6.06 11.74
CA LYS A 8 1.98 -5.80 10.57
C LYS A 8 2.45 -6.68 9.42
N LEU A 9 1.50 -7.19 8.63
CA LEU A 9 1.78 -7.89 7.38
C LEU A 9 1.29 -7.08 6.17
N ASN A 10 2.06 -7.15 5.09
CA ASN A 10 1.70 -6.61 3.78
C ASN A 10 1.77 -7.75 2.76
N THR A 11 0.71 -7.96 2.00
CA THR A 11 0.65 -8.94 0.90
C THR A 11 0.33 -8.23 -0.40
N VAL A 12 1.09 -8.54 -1.46
CA VAL A 12 0.73 -8.18 -2.84
C VAL A 12 0.08 -9.41 -3.49
N VAL A 13 -1.21 -9.31 -3.75
CA VAL A 13 -1.99 -10.32 -4.47
C VAL A 13 -1.71 -10.17 -5.96
N ASN A 14 -1.25 -11.25 -6.57
CA ASN A 14 -0.77 -11.34 -7.92
C ASN A 14 -1.14 -12.71 -8.54
N THR A 15 -0.78 -12.91 -9.80
CA THR A 15 -1.09 -14.14 -10.57
C THR A 15 -0.74 -15.44 -9.82
N HIS A 16 0.29 -15.45 -8.98
CA HIS A 16 0.80 -16.66 -8.33
C HIS A 16 0.15 -16.99 -6.98
N ASN A 17 -0.53 -16.04 -6.34
CA ASN A 17 -1.12 -16.23 -5.00
C ASN A 17 -2.60 -15.83 -4.90
N LYS A 18 -3.23 -15.39 -6.01
CA LYS A 18 -4.67 -15.03 -6.03
C LYS A 18 -5.61 -16.16 -5.57
N ASP A 19 -5.17 -17.41 -5.71
CA ASP A 19 -5.94 -18.61 -5.34
C ASP A 19 -5.59 -19.15 -3.96
N GLU A 20 -4.59 -18.57 -3.28
CA GLU A 20 -4.12 -19.02 -1.98
C GLU A 20 -5.15 -18.72 -0.88
N ASN A 21 -5.24 -19.62 0.09
CA ASN A 21 -5.97 -19.41 1.34
C ASN A 21 -4.94 -19.23 2.45
N MET A 22 -4.87 -18.04 3.04
CA MET A 22 -3.92 -17.64 4.07
C MET A 22 -4.57 -17.50 5.45
N VAL A 23 -5.84 -17.91 5.61
CA VAL A 23 -6.59 -17.63 6.85
C VAL A 23 -5.89 -18.21 8.08
N GLU A 24 -5.45 -19.47 8.03
CA GLU A 24 -4.83 -20.12 9.19
C GLU A 24 -3.52 -19.44 9.59
N GLU A 25 -2.68 -19.11 8.62
CA GLU A 25 -1.38 -18.48 8.82
C GLU A 25 -1.52 -17.06 9.35
N ILE A 26 -2.46 -16.27 8.80
CA ILE A 26 -2.70 -14.90 9.27
C ILE A 26 -3.24 -14.91 10.70
N MET A 27 -4.17 -15.81 11.02
CA MET A 27 -4.70 -15.94 12.38
C MET A 27 -3.63 -16.40 13.37
N HIS A 28 -2.75 -17.31 12.94
CA HIS A 28 -1.62 -17.75 13.76
C HIS A 28 -0.60 -16.63 14.03
N LEU A 29 -0.28 -15.82 13.02
CA LEU A 29 0.64 -14.68 13.14
C LEU A 29 0.04 -13.50 13.91
N ASN A 30 -1.29 -13.40 13.96
CA ASN A 30 -2.06 -12.37 14.66
C ASN A 30 -1.52 -10.93 14.44
N PRO A 31 -1.37 -10.44 13.19
CA PRO A 31 -0.91 -9.08 12.95
C PRO A 31 -1.98 -8.07 13.37
N CYS A 32 -1.55 -6.92 13.91
CA CYS A 32 -2.48 -5.82 14.24
C CYS A 32 -3.13 -5.22 12.99
N ARG A 33 -2.54 -5.45 11.81
CA ARG A 33 -3.05 -5.01 10.51
C ARG A 33 -2.46 -5.90 9.42
N TRP A 34 -3.31 -6.36 8.51
CA TRP A 34 -2.90 -7.05 7.30
C TRP A 34 -3.32 -6.21 6.09
N LYS A 35 -2.35 -5.57 5.42
CA LYS A 35 -2.61 -4.85 4.17
C LYS A 35 -2.59 -5.82 3.02
N VAL A 36 -3.68 -5.85 2.26
CA VAL A 36 -3.83 -6.69 1.07
C VAL A 36 -3.91 -5.78 -0.14
N PHE A 37 -2.85 -5.81 -0.94
CA PHE A 37 -2.65 -4.96 -2.11
C PHE A 37 -2.95 -5.74 -3.37
N GLN A 38 -3.69 -5.16 -4.31
CA GLN A 38 -3.72 -5.66 -5.68
C GLN A 38 -2.39 -5.30 -6.37
N CYS A 39 -1.87 -6.18 -7.24
CA CYS A 39 -0.68 -5.88 -8.03
C CYS A 39 -0.92 -4.64 -8.92
N LEU A 40 -0.09 -3.61 -8.73
CA LEU A 40 -0.17 -2.33 -9.42
C LEU A 40 1.01 -2.17 -10.40
N LEU A 41 0.70 -1.72 -11.60
CA LEU A 41 1.70 -1.29 -12.58
C LEU A 41 2.02 0.20 -12.38
N ILE A 42 3.30 0.53 -12.41
CA ILE A 42 3.82 1.90 -12.35
C ILE A 42 4.88 2.03 -13.45
N ASP A 43 4.64 2.93 -14.40
CA ASP A 43 5.53 3.21 -15.50
C ASP A 43 6.88 3.75 -15.01
N GLY A 44 7.96 3.26 -15.60
CA GLY A 44 9.34 3.55 -15.18
C GLY A 44 9.82 2.75 -13.96
N GLU A 45 8.93 2.09 -13.22
CA GLU A 45 9.28 1.28 -12.05
C GLU A 45 9.23 -0.22 -12.36
N ASN A 46 8.06 -0.69 -12.83
CA ASN A 46 7.80 -2.11 -13.06
C ASN A 46 7.04 -2.41 -14.37
N THR A 47 6.83 -1.40 -15.21
CA THR A 47 6.33 -1.51 -16.59
C THR A 47 6.95 -0.40 -17.44
N GLY A 48 6.89 -0.54 -18.76
CA GLY A 48 7.43 0.46 -19.70
C GLY A 48 8.92 0.26 -20.03
N PRO A 49 9.42 0.87 -21.12
CA PRO A 49 10.73 0.54 -21.69
C PRO A 49 11.89 0.76 -20.70
N ASP A 50 11.81 1.80 -19.87
CA ASP A 50 12.88 2.23 -18.97
C ASP A 50 12.84 1.56 -17.59
N ALA A 51 11.87 0.68 -17.33
CA ALA A 51 11.72 0.01 -16.04
C ALA A 51 12.71 -1.16 -15.85
N LEU A 52 13.21 -1.29 -14.61
CA LEU A 52 14.08 -2.40 -14.19
C LEU A 52 13.34 -3.72 -13.92
N ARG A 53 12.00 -3.68 -13.87
CA ARG A 53 11.14 -4.83 -13.60
C ARG A 53 10.01 -4.89 -14.62
N ARG A 54 9.41 -6.08 -14.74
CA ARG A 54 8.32 -6.42 -15.67
C ARG A 54 7.21 -7.11 -14.89
N ALA A 55 6.29 -6.33 -14.34
CA ALA A 55 5.20 -6.81 -13.49
C ALA A 55 3.93 -7.16 -14.28
N GLU A 56 3.92 -6.99 -15.60
CA GLU A 56 2.76 -7.20 -16.46
C GLU A 56 2.20 -8.63 -16.36
N SER A 57 3.06 -9.64 -16.15
CA SER A 57 2.63 -11.04 -15.94
C SER A 57 2.09 -11.34 -14.54
N PHE A 58 2.20 -10.40 -13.60
CA PHE A 58 1.76 -10.54 -12.20
C PHE A 58 0.39 -9.90 -11.94
N VAL A 59 -0.14 -9.14 -12.91
CA VAL A 59 -1.40 -8.42 -12.76
C VAL A 59 -2.58 -9.37 -12.71
N ILE A 60 -3.53 -9.06 -11.82
CA ILE A 60 -4.81 -9.74 -11.70
C ILE A 60 -5.95 -8.74 -11.91
N THR A 61 -7.08 -9.24 -12.39
CA THR A 61 -8.31 -8.47 -12.54
C THR A 61 -8.91 -8.08 -11.18
N ASN A 62 -9.78 -7.06 -11.18
CA ASN A 62 -10.52 -6.68 -9.97
C ASN A 62 -11.39 -7.83 -9.45
N ALA A 63 -11.98 -8.63 -10.35
CA ALA A 63 -12.80 -9.79 -9.96
C ALA A 63 -11.99 -10.87 -9.23
N GLU A 64 -10.77 -11.16 -9.70
CA GLU A 64 -9.87 -12.12 -9.04
C GLU A 64 -9.40 -11.58 -7.68
N PHE A 65 -9.14 -10.28 -7.59
CA PHE A 65 -8.81 -9.64 -6.31
C PHE A 65 -9.99 -9.72 -5.33
N ASP A 66 -11.21 -9.41 -5.77
CA ASP A 66 -12.42 -9.50 -4.96
C ASP A 66 -12.70 -10.95 -4.50
N GLU A 67 -12.35 -11.95 -5.31
CA GLU A 67 -12.43 -13.35 -4.90
C GLU A 67 -11.43 -13.67 -3.77
N PHE A 68 -10.18 -13.19 -3.87
CA PHE A 68 -9.21 -13.28 -2.79
C PHE A 68 -9.74 -12.63 -1.51
N LEU A 69 -10.34 -11.44 -1.60
CA LEU A 69 -10.92 -10.75 -0.44
C LEU A 69 -12.09 -11.55 0.17
N ARG A 70 -12.98 -12.09 -0.67
CA ARG A 70 -14.13 -12.90 -0.22
C ARG A 70 -13.66 -14.16 0.52
N ARG A 71 -12.58 -14.79 0.06
CA ARG A 71 -11.98 -15.97 0.71
C ARG A 71 -11.48 -15.67 2.12
N HIS A 72 -11.02 -14.44 2.37
CA HIS A 72 -10.44 -13.99 3.64
C HIS A 72 -11.36 -13.03 4.43
N LYS A 73 -12.66 -13.00 4.12
CA LYS A 73 -13.62 -12.05 4.70
C LYS A 73 -13.71 -12.09 6.24
N ASP A 74 -13.39 -13.23 6.83
CA ASP A 74 -13.49 -13.47 8.28
C ASP A 74 -12.22 -13.05 9.04
N VAL A 75 -11.19 -12.55 8.34
CA VAL A 75 -9.96 -12.02 8.94
C VAL A 75 -10.14 -10.54 9.26
N GLU A 76 -10.39 -10.21 10.53
CA GLU A 76 -10.75 -8.85 10.97
C GLU A 76 -9.68 -7.79 10.71
N CYS A 77 -8.39 -8.17 10.77
CA CYS A 77 -7.29 -7.23 10.58
C CYS A 77 -6.99 -6.91 9.10
N LEU A 78 -7.72 -7.53 8.16
CA LEU A 78 -7.57 -7.33 6.72
C LEU A 78 -8.00 -5.92 6.29
N VAL A 79 -7.12 -5.23 5.57
CA VAL A 79 -7.38 -3.91 5.00
C VAL A 79 -7.08 -3.92 3.50
N PRO A 80 -8.12 -3.91 2.64
CA PRO A 80 -7.96 -4.09 1.20
C PRO A 80 -7.62 -2.79 0.48
N GLU A 81 -6.66 -2.86 -0.43
CA GLU A 81 -6.20 -1.77 -1.29
C GLU A 81 -6.10 -2.23 -2.74
N SER A 82 -7.20 -2.05 -3.48
CA SER A 82 -7.22 -2.19 -4.95
C SER A 82 -6.40 -1.09 -5.61
N ASN A 83 -6.08 -1.26 -6.89
CA ASN A 83 -5.31 -0.28 -7.66
C ASN A 83 -5.94 1.13 -7.62
N GLU A 84 -7.27 1.22 -7.72
CA GLU A 84 -8.03 2.47 -7.59
C GLU A 84 -7.83 3.17 -6.22
N LYS A 85 -7.71 2.38 -5.15
CA LYS A 85 -7.51 2.91 -3.80
C LYS A 85 -6.06 3.29 -3.54
N MET A 86 -5.11 2.61 -4.18
CA MET A 86 -3.68 2.74 -3.86
C MET A 86 -3.02 3.94 -4.55
N GLN A 87 -3.30 4.14 -5.84
CA GLN A 87 -2.44 4.92 -6.73
C GLN A 87 -2.10 6.32 -6.20
N ASN A 88 -3.09 7.09 -5.74
CA ASN A 88 -2.90 8.51 -5.38
C ASN A 88 -3.15 8.81 -3.89
N SER A 89 -3.32 7.79 -3.05
CA SER A 89 -3.77 7.95 -1.66
C SER A 89 -2.62 7.93 -0.64
N TYR A 90 -1.38 8.08 -1.10
CA TYR A 90 -0.18 8.14 -0.28
C TYR A 90 0.57 9.43 -0.56
N LEU A 91 1.13 10.04 0.49
CA LEU A 91 2.24 10.97 0.35
C LEU A 91 3.53 10.16 0.34
N ILE A 92 4.23 10.16 -0.80
CA ILE A 92 5.47 9.41 -1.00
C ILE A 92 6.59 10.43 -1.14
N LEU A 93 7.59 10.36 -0.27
CA LEU A 93 8.86 11.06 -0.45
C LEU A 93 9.91 10.08 -0.96
N ASP A 94 10.60 10.46 -2.02
CA ASP A 94 11.74 9.70 -2.52
C ASP A 94 13.02 9.98 -1.70
N GLU A 95 14.13 9.36 -2.12
CA GLU A 95 15.44 9.48 -1.49
C GLU A 95 16.04 10.90 -1.53
N TYR A 96 15.51 11.79 -2.38
CA TYR A 96 15.89 13.21 -2.44
C TYR A 96 14.90 14.11 -1.71
N MET A 97 13.97 13.52 -0.96
CA MET A 97 12.86 14.20 -0.28
C MET A 97 11.97 15.01 -1.24
N ARG A 98 11.67 14.45 -2.41
CA ARG A 98 10.69 14.98 -3.37
C ARG A 98 9.40 14.19 -3.23
N PHE A 99 8.26 14.89 -3.22
CA PHE A 99 6.99 14.19 -3.36
C PHE A 99 6.89 13.53 -4.74
N LEU A 100 6.35 12.31 -4.80
CA LEU A 100 6.10 11.59 -6.04
C LEU A 100 4.61 11.63 -6.39
N ASP A 101 4.27 12.27 -7.50
CA ASP A 101 2.93 12.28 -8.08
C ASP A 101 2.71 11.00 -8.90
N CYS A 102 1.69 10.23 -8.51
CA CYS A 102 1.31 8.96 -9.14
C CYS A 102 0.09 9.07 -10.07
N THR A 103 -0.49 10.26 -10.25
CA THR A 103 -1.80 10.47 -10.91
C THR A 103 -1.82 10.03 -12.36
N LYS A 104 -0.65 10.04 -13.03
CA LYS A 104 -0.49 9.63 -14.43
C LYS A 104 -0.01 8.18 -14.60
N GLY A 105 0.11 7.42 -13.52
CA GLY A 105 0.57 6.02 -13.55
C GLY A 105 2.08 5.85 -13.58
N ALA A 106 2.85 6.93 -13.45
CA ALA A 106 4.29 6.94 -13.21
C ALA A 106 4.57 7.65 -11.87
N LYS A 107 5.79 7.56 -11.32
CA LYS A 107 6.20 8.38 -10.16
C LYS A 107 6.91 9.65 -10.65
N GLU A 108 6.15 10.75 -10.80
CA GLU A 108 6.72 12.04 -11.22
C GLU A 108 7.22 12.84 -10.00
N PRO A 109 8.53 13.13 -9.87
CA PRO A 109 9.05 13.85 -8.73
C PRO A 109 8.79 15.35 -8.80
N SER A 110 8.33 15.92 -7.68
CA SER A 110 8.32 17.36 -7.42
C SER A 110 9.73 17.93 -7.15
N ARG A 111 9.83 19.21 -6.78
CA ARG A 111 11.07 19.77 -6.22
C ARG A 111 11.27 19.30 -4.78
N SER A 112 12.52 19.16 -4.34
CA SER A 112 12.82 18.67 -2.98
C SER A 112 12.26 19.61 -1.93
N VAL A 113 11.66 19.06 -0.87
CA VAL A 113 11.20 19.85 0.28
C VAL A 113 12.36 20.54 0.99
N LEU A 114 13.60 20.08 0.78
CA LEU A 114 14.81 20.75 1.28
C LEU A 114 15.13 22.04 0.54
N ASP A 115 14.66 22.18 -0.70
CA ASP A 115 14.91 23.36 -1.54
C ASP A 115 13.75 24.35 -1.52
N VAL A 116 12.50 23.83 -1.51
CA VAL A 116 11.30 24.66 -1.66
C VAL A 116 10.38 24.66 -0.44
N GLY A 117 10.69 23.87 0.59
CA GLY A 117 9.82 23.66 1.74
C GLY A 117 8.65 22.70 1.46
N VAL A 118 8.02 22.22 2.53
CA VAL A 118 6.98 21.18 2.46
C VAL A 118 5.75 21.66 1.69
N GLU A 119 5.24 22.85 1.98
CA GLU A 119 4.02 23.39 1.37
C GLU A 119 4.14 23.48 -0.16
N ASN A 120 5.26 24.01 -0.66
CA ASN A 120 5.49 24.11 -2.09
C ASN A 120 5.69 22.75 -2.76
N GLY A 121 6.37 21.80 -2.11
CA GLY A 121 6.49 20.44 -2.64
C GLY A 121 5.14 19.72 -2.69
N LEU A 122 4.32 19.88 -1.64
CA LEU A 122 3.05 19.19 -1.47
C LEU A 122 2.04 19.54 -2.57
N ASN A 123 2.07 20.78 -3.07
CA ASN A 123 1.24 21.25 -4.18
C ASN A 123 1.42 20.44 -5.48
N PHE A 124 2.52 19.70 -5.61
CA PHE A 124 2.84 18.85 -6.76
C PHE A 124 2.87 17.35 -6.42
N SER A 125 2.26 16.95 -5.30
CA SER A 125 2.28 15.55 -4.85
C SER A 125 1.23 14.66 -5.50
N GLY A 126 0.22 15.23 -6.17
CA GLY A 126 -0.91 14.46 -6.70
C GLY A 126 -1.79 13.77 -5.63
N PHE A 127 -1.63 14.14 -4.36
CA PHE A 127 -2.25 13.45 -3.23
C PHE A 127 -3.78 13.61 -3.17
N ASP A 128 -4.49 12.48 -3.16
CA ASP A 128 -5.93 12.39 -2.91
C ASP A 128 -6.19 12.11 -1.42
N GLU A 129 -6.37 13.19 -0.67
CA GLU A 129 -6.70 13.15 0.76
C GLU A 129 -8.01 12.38 1.03
N LYS A 130 -9.02 12.53 0.17
CA LYS A 130 -10.31 11.86 0.34
C LYS A 130 -10.13 10.35 0.22
N MET A 131 -9.36 9.89 -0.76
CA MET A 131 -9.05 8.47 -0.93
C MET A 131 -8.20 7.94 0.23
N PHE A 132 -7.25 8.72 0.75
CA PHE A 132 -6.47 8.36 1.96
C PHE A 132 -7.37 8.04 3.15
N PHE A 133 -8.38 8.87 3.44
CA PHE A 133 -9.35 8.58 4.49
C PHE A 133 -10.26 7.40 4.14
N LYS A 134 -10.76 7.33 2.90
CA LYS A 134 -11.65 6.25 2.42
C LYS A 134 -11.02 4.86 2.56
N ARG A 135 -9.70 4.72 2.36
CA ARG A 135 -8.97 3.45 2.53
C ARG A 135 -8.52 3.15 3.96
N GLY A 136 -8.92 3.96 4.94
CA GLY A 136 -8.50 3.80 6.34
C GLY A 136 -7.03 4.15 6.57
N GLY A 137 -6.54 5.18 5.89
CA GLY A 137 -5.18 5.71 6.06
C GLY A 137 -4.93 6.26 7.46
N LYS A 138 -5.97 6.79 8.12
CA LYS A 138 -5.97 7.17 9.54
C LYS A 138 -6.57 6.04 10.39
N TYR A 139 -5.81 5.54 11.35
CA TYR A 139 -6.19 4.50 12.29
C TYR A 139 -5.37 4.65 13.58
N VAL A 140 -5.65 3.83 14.60
CA VAL A 140 -4.79 3.76 15.79
C VAL A 140 -3.43 3.21 15.36
N TRP A 141 -2.44 4.09 15.17
CA TRP A 141 -1.11 3.77 14.68
C TRP A 141 -0.01 3.95 15.74
N SER A 142 -0.39 4.45 16.92
CA SER A 142 0.49 4.56 18.08
C SER A 142 0.42 3.26 18.86
N LYS A 143 1.58 2.61 19.03
CA LYS A 143 1.69 1.35 19.77
C LYS A 143 1.28 1.46 21.25
N ALA A 144 1.27 2.69 21.79
CA ALA A 144 0.84 2.96 23.18
C ALA A 144 -0.66 2.70 23.36
N ASP A 145 -1.43 2.76 22.27
CA ASP A 145 -2.87 2.59 22.24
C ASP A 145 -3.27 1.22 21.66
N MET A 146 -2.31 0.30 21.51
CA MET A 146 -2.51 -1.04 20.96
C MET A 146 -2.37 -2.12 22.03
N GLN A 147 -3.17 -3.19 21.90
CA GLN A 147 -2.95 -4.42 22.66
C GLN A 147 -1.82 -5.21 22.00
N LEU A 148 -0.68 -5.31 22.68
CA LEU A 148 0.54 -5.98 22.20
C LEU A 148 0.92 -7.21 23.01
N ASP A 149 0.11 -7.51 24.03
CA ASP A 149 0.20 -8.72 24.84
C ASP A 149 -0.75 -9.75 24.21
N TRP A 150 -0.25 -10.97 24.02
CA TRP A 150 -0.94 -12.11 23.41
C TRP A 150 -1.12 -13.24 24.41
#